data_AF-A0A1I4I8C2-F1
#
_entry.id   AF-A0A1I4I8C2-F1
#
_cell.length_a   1.000
_cell.length_b   1.000
_cell.length_c   1.000
_cell.angle_alpha   90.00
_cell.angle_beta   90.00
_cell.angle_gamma   90.00
#
_symmetry.space_group_name_H-M   'P 1'
#
loop_
_entity.id
_entity.type
_entity.pdbx_description
1 polymer ?
#
loop_
_entity_poly.entity_id
_entity_poly.type
_entity_poly.pdbx_seq_one_letter_code
_entity_poly.pdbx_strand_id
1 'polypeptide(L)' 'MEIIKINLGTFLNYSSCIKYLRKLSQEELINELEYAHATKNDTLENLVLKEHYRRHQYSL' A
#
# COMPACT_ATOMS: atom_id res chain seq x y z
N MET A 1 1.33 -18.32 2.72
CA MET A 1 2.03 -17.11 2.24
C MET A 1 1.03 -16.35 1.40
N GLU A 2 0.67 -15.14 1.82
CA GLU A 2 -0.23 -14.29 1.04
C GLU A 2 0.61 -13.46 0.07
N ILE A 3 0.31 -13.60 -1.21
CA ILE A 3 0.99 -12.90 -2.29
C ILE A 3 0.24 -11.58 -2.52
N ILE A 4 0.92 -10.46 -2.31
CA ILE A 4 0.34 -9.12 -2.45
C ILE A 4 0.82 -8.54 -3.79
N LYS A 5 -0.10 -8.40 -4.74
CA LYS A 5 0.19 -7.72 -6.01
C LYS A 5 0.16 -6.21 -5.78
N ILE A 6 1.10 -5.50 -6.38
CA ILE A 6 1.21 -4.03 -6.38
C ILE A 6 1.31 -3.54 -7.82
N ASN A 7 1.21 -2.23 -8.04
CA ASN A 7 1.25 -1.65 -9.37
C ASN A 7 2.50 -2.05 -10.16
N LEU A 8 3.65 -2.10 -9.49
CA LEU A 8 4.96 -2.37 -10.11
C LEU A 8 5.51 -3.79 -9.87
N GLY A 9 4.69 -4.72 -9.40
CA GLY A 9 5.16 -6.09 -9.15
C GLY A 9 4.40 -6.84 -8.08
N THR A 10 5.10 -7.59 -7.24
CA THR A 10 4.47 -8.49 -6.27
C THR A 10 5.37 -8.71 -5.06
N PHE A 11 4.77 -8.72 -3.87
CA PHE A 11 5.44 -9.08 -2.61
C PHE A 11 4.94 -10.43 -2.09
N LEU A 12 5.88 -11.24 -1.59
CA LEU A 12 5.59 -12.56 -1.03
C LEU A 12 5.21 -12.52 0.46
N ASN A 13 5.34 -11.36 1.11
CA ASN A 13 4.95 -11.18 2.49
C ASN A 13 4.54 -9.73 2.78
N TYR A 14 3.69 -9.60 3.81
CA TYR A 14 3.11 -8.35 4.28
C TYR A 14 4.16 -7.34 4.80
N SER A 15 5.21 -7.82 5.47
CA SER A 15 6.25 -6.96 6.05
C SER A 15 7.03 -6.19 4.98
N SER A 16 7.41 -6.88 3.90
CA SER A 16 8.09 -6.27 2.75
C SER A 16 7.21 -5.26 2.04
N CYS A 17 5.93 -5.57 1.86
CA CYS A 17 4.97 -4.65 1.25
C CYS A 17 4.81 -3.36 2.09
N ILE A 18 4.65 -3.47 3.42
CA ILE A 18 4.62 -2.28 4.30
C ILE A 18 5.89 -1.44 4.19
N LYS A 19 7.07 -2.09 4.19
CA LYS A 19 8.35 -1.38 4.07
C LYS A 19 8.46 -0.63 2.74
N TYR A 20 7.88 -1.16 1.66
CA TYR A 20 7.78 -0.49 0.38
C TYR A 20 6.82 0.71 0.47
N LEU A 21 5.58 0.52 0.94
CA LEU A 21 4.57 1.58 1.06
C LEU A 21 5.05 2.76 1.92
N ARG A 22 5.85 2.50 2.96
CA ARG A 22 6.47 3.54 3.80
C ARG A 22 7.47 4.43 3.08
N LYS A 23 8.06 3.97 1.98
CA LYS A 23 9.04 4.72 1.19
C LYS A 23 8.40 5.54 0.08
N LEU A 24 7.16 5.25 -0.26
CA LEU A 24 6.42 5.94 -1.31
C LEU A 24 6.13 7.39 -0.91
N SER A 25 6.14 8.29 -1.89
CA SER A 25 5.52 9.60 -1.80
C SER A 25 3.99 9.49 -1.62
N GLN A 26 3.34 10.61 -1.35
CA GLN A 26 1.87 10.66 -1.25
C GLN A 26 1.20 10.30 -2.59
N GLU A 27 1.75 10.80 -3.71
CA GLU A 27 1.27 10.50 -5.06
C GLU A 27 1.42 9.01 -5.40
N GLU A 28 2.58 8.41 -5.09
CA GLU A 28 2.79 6.99 -5.30
C GLU A 28 1.87 6.11 -4.42
N LEU A 29 1.54 6.53 -3.19
CA LEU A 29 0.53 5.85 -2.38
C LEU A 29 -0.87 5.91 -3.02
N ILE A 30 -1.24 7.05 -3.61
CA ILE A 30 -2.51 7.19 -4.33
C ILE A 30 -2.53 6.25 -5.54
N ASN A 31 -1.45 6.18 -6.31
CA ASN A 31 -1.35 5.26 -7.45
C ASN A 31 -1.51 3.79 -7.03
N GLU A 32 -0.95 3.38 -5.89
CA GLU A 32 -1.15 2.02 -5.36
C GLU A 32 -2.59 1.79 -4.88
N LEU A 33 -3.26 2.81 -4.34
CA LEU A 33 -4.68 2.74 -3.97
C LEU A 33 -5.56 2.57 -5.21
N GLU A 34 -5.33 3.36 -6.26
CA GLU A 34 -6.04 3.25 -7.53
C GLU A 34 -5.84 1.87 -8.18
N TYR A 35 -4.61 1.36 -8.16
CA TYR A 35 -4.32 -0.01 -8.60
C TYR A 35 -5.07 -1.05 -7.77
N ALA A 36 -5.11 -0.90 -6.45
CA ALA A 36 -5.83 -1.81 -5.57
C ALA A 36 -7.32 -1.85 -5.91
N HIS A 37 -7.94 -0.69 -6.12
CA HIS A 37 -9.35 -0.59 -6.55
C HIS A 37 -9.59 -1.20 -7.93
N ALA A 38 -8.76 -0.87 -8.91
CA ALA A 38 -8.87 -1.38 -10.27
C ALA A 38 -8.74 -2.92 -10.34
N THR A 39 -7.93 -3.50 -9.45
CA THR A 39 -7.67 -4.95 -9.39
C THR A 39 -8.48 -5.70 -8.34
N LYS A 40 -9.37 -5.01 -7.60
CA LYS A 40 -10.14 -5.57 -6.46
C LYS A 40 -9.24 -6.27 -5.44
N ASN A 41 -8.13 -5.62 -5.10
CA ASN A 41 -7.12 -6.12 -4.18
C ASN A 41 -7.29 -5.50 -2.79
N ASP A 42 -8.25 -6.04 -2.05
CA ASP A 42 -8.62 -5.55 -0.71
C ASP A 42 -7.44 -5.57 0.28
N THR A 43 -6.50 -6.51 0.12
CA THR A 43 -5.30 -6.58 0.96
C THR A 43 -4.40 -5.38 0.75
N LEU A 44 -4.14 -4.99 -0.50
CA LEU A 44 -3.34 -3.82 -0.82
C LEU A 44 -4.06 -2.53 -0.42
N GLU A 45 -5.36 -2.43 -0.68
CA GLU A 45 -6.17 -1.26 -0.28
C GLU A 45 -6.05 -0.99 1.22
N ASN A 46 -6.29 -2.02 2.04
CA ASN A 46 -6.17 -1.92 3.50
C ASN A 46 -4.77 -1.50 3.96
N LEU A 47 -3.74 -1.98 3.26
CA LEU A 47 -2.35 -1.64 3.54
C LEU A 47 -2.02 -0.19 3.24
N VAL A 48 -2.45 0.30 2.08
CA VAL A 48 -2.24 1.69 1.63
C VAL A 48 -3.00 2.65 2.56
N LEU A 49 -4.26 2.36 2.89
CA LEU A 49 -5.05 3.18 3.81
C LEU A 49 -4.42 3.27 5.20
N LYS A 50 -3.94 2.14 5.75
CA LYS A 50 -3.23 2.14 7.06
C LYS A 50 -2.00 3.04 7.02
N GLU A 51 -1.20 2.98 5.97
CA GLU A 51 -0.02 3.82 5.83
C GLU A 51 -0.39 5.30 5.64
N HIS A 52 -1.44 5.60 4.87
CA HIS A 52 -1.97 6.94 4.69
C HIS A 52 -2.42 7.55 6.02
N TYR A 53 -3.27 6.84 6.79
CA TYR A 53 -3.73 7.28 8.10
C TYR A 53 -2.57 7.46 9.07
N ARG A 54 -1.60 6.54 9.09
CA ARG A 54 -0.40 6.66 9.94
C ARG A 54 0.32 7.99 9.69
N ARG A 55 0.52 8.38 8.43
CA ARG A 55 1.20 9.65 8.08
C ARG A 55 0.44 10.89 8.57
N HIS A 56 -0.89 10.83 8.55
CA HIS A 56 -1.74 11.94 8.98
C HIS A 56 -1.95 11.98 10.50
N GLN A 57 -1.82 10.84 11.19
CA GLN A 57 -1.93 10.77 12.66
C GLN A 57 -0.72 11.38 13.38
N TYR A 58 0.47 11.39 12.76
CA TYR A 58 1.67 12.04 13.30
C TYR A 58 1.83 13.52 12.86
N SER A 59 0.80 14.12 12.26
CA SER A 59 0.76 15.54 11.88
C SER A 59 0.16 16.45 12.97
N LEU A 60 0.04 15.95 14.20
CA LEU A 60 -0.35 16.69 15.41
C LEU A 60 0.88 16.89 16.32
#